data_AF-A0A351G6U8-F1
#
_entry.id   AF-A0A351G6U8-F1
#
_cell.length_a   1.000
_cell.length_b   1.000
_cell.length_c   1.000
_cell.angle_alpha   90.00
_cell.angle_beta   90.00
_cell.angle_gamma   90.00
#
_symmetry.space_group_name_H-M   'P 1'
#
loop_
_entity.id
_entity.type
_entity.pdbx_description
1 polymer ?
#
loop_
_entity_poly.entity_id
_entity_poly.type
_entity_poly.pdbx_seq_one_letter_code
_entity_poly.pdbx_strand_id
1 'polypeptide(L)'
;MERLRFHYMEEIITEEEDDSDDQMSNSESEDEPSEDLSLVIPPRKAKKNGHSKKHLSKLTNAEMIRGDIIDTVGLYLKEMSSVPLLDTEQEVSLAKRIERGIKAERRLAKLNGHTPKEEKIRLKEYIREGREARDHLIKANTRLVVSIAKKYLGRGVPFLDLIQEGNLGLMKAVKKYDYRRGFRFSTYATWWIRQTITRSIADQGRTIRVPVHMIDRIRQMYKAARRLEQDLGHPPKVEELAASLDQPIDKVQWMLQVSWLPLSLESPVGDDEDAELGMFVEDENTPTPSQATSQKLLSEKLEQILETLSPREARILRLRFGLENGKSYTLEEVGEKFGLTRERIRQIEGKALRRLRHPMRARQLREYL
;
A
#
# COMPACT_ATOMS: atom_id res chain seq x y z
N MET A 1 15.20 -15.56 25.14
CA MET A 1 15.37 -15.77 23.69
C MET A 1 14.21 -15.14 22.90
N GLU A 2 13.82 -13.90 23.25
CA GLU A 2 12.64 -13.24 22.63
C GLU A 2 12.77 -11.70 22.58
N ARG A 3 13.97 -11.16 22.79
CA ARG A 3 14.20 -9.70 22.86
C ARG A 3 15.02 -9.11 21.71
N LEU A 4 15.25 -9.87 20.62
CA LEU A 4 16.09 -9.43 19.49
C LEU A 4 15.32 -9.25 18.17
N ARG A 5 13.98 -9.40 18.15
CA ARG A 5 13.18 -9.25 16.91
C ARG A 5 12.41 -7.92 16.76
N PHE A 6 12.42 -7.05 17.76
CA PHE A 6 11.60 -5.83 17.73
C PHE A 6 12.38 -4.51 17.61
N HIS A 7 13.72 -4.53 17.62
CA HIS A 7 14.50 -3.29 17.65
C HIS A 7 14.76 -2.64 16.28
N TYR A 8 14.37 -3.29 15.17
CA TYR A 8 14.53 -2.73 13.81
C TYR A 8 13.23 -2.16 13.22
N MET A 9 12.12 -2.17 13.97
CA MET A 9 10.83 -1.62 13.50
C MET A 9 10.49 -0.23 14.03
N GLU A 10 11.22 0.30 15.02
CA GLU A 10 10.85 1.56 15.69
C GLU A 10 11.54 2.83 15.12
N GLU A 11 12.43 2.73 14.12
CA GLU A 11 13.14 3.90 13.55
C GLU A 11 12.61 4.40 12.19
N ILE A 12 11.43 3.97 11.71
CA ILE A 12 10.95 4.29 10.33
C ILE A 12 9.67 5.15 10.31
N ILE A 13 9.31 5.83 11.41
CA ILE A 13 8.18 6.77 11.39
C ILE A 13 8.61 8.12 11.95
N THR A 14 9.31 8.89 11.12
CA THR A 14 9.26 10.35 11.17
C THR A 14 8.46 10.81 9.97
N GLU A 15 7.18 11.10 10.20
CA GLU A 15 6.36 11.93 9.32
C GLU A 15 6.94 13.34 9.35
N GLU A 16 7.83 13.65 8.41
CA GLU A 16 8.05 15.02 7.98
C GLU A 16 7.19 15.25 6.74
N GLU A 17 6.14 16.06 6.91
CA GLU A 17 5.48 16.76 5.81
C GLU A 17 6.50 17.75 5.23
N ASP A 18 7.33 17.27 4.30
CA ASP A 18 8.19 18.14 3.50
C ASP A 18 7.34 18.91 2.49
N ASP A 19 6.84 20.05 2.95
CA ASP A 19 6.39 21.19 2.15
C ASP A 19 7.61 22.04 1.73
N SER A 20 8.70 21.38 1.30
CA SER A 20 9.92 22.06 0.87
C SER A 20 9.77 22.56 -0.56
N ASP A 21 9.84 23.88 -0.69
CA ASP A 21 9.96 24.64 -1.93
C ASP A 21 10.86 23.96 -2.99
N ASP A 22 10.25 23.44 -4.06
CA ASP A 22 10.91 23.11 -5.32
C ASP A 22 11.38 24.41 -6.01
N GLN A 23 12.45 25.01 -5.48
CA GLN A 23 13.26 25.93 -6.26
C GLN A 23 13.97 25.12 -7.34
N MET A 24 13.59 25.34 -8.59
CA MET A 24 14.36 24.87 -9.75
C MET A 24 15.74 25.51 -9.73
N SER A 25 16.69 24.85 -9.06
CA SER A 25 18.11 25.04 -9.34
C SER A 25 18.44 24.23 -10.58
N ASN A 26 19.02 24.93 -11.55
CA ASN A 26 19.45 24.41 -12.83
C ASN A 26 20.67 23.52 -12.58
N SER A 27 20.44 22.24 -12.28
CA SER A 27 21.43 21.19 -12.45
C SER A 27 20.82 20.15 -13.37
N GLU A 28 21.32 20.10 -14.59
CA GLU A 28 21.13 19.00 -15.52
C GLU A 28 21.80 17.77 -14.91
N SER A 29 21.11 17.10 -13.98
CA SER A 29 21.32 15.67 -13.75
C SER A 29 20.28 14.95 -14.58
N GLU A 30 20.74 14.29 -15.65
CA GLU A 30 19.98 13.44 -16.57
C GLU A 30 19.42 12.17 -15.91
N ASP A 31 18.86 12.27 -14.71
CA ASP A 31 18.03 11.20 -14.17
C ASP A 31 16.58 11.48 -14.55
N GLU A 32 16.28 11.26 -15.84
CA GLU A 32 14.91 10.93 -16.22
C GLU A 32 14.45 9.80 -15.28
N PRO A 33 13.25 9.87 -14.67
CA PRO A 33 12.70 8.72 -13.98
C PRO A 33 12.57 7.59 -15.01
N SER A 34 13.53 6.66 -14.96
CA SER A 34 13.79 5.68 -16.00
C SER A 34 12.51 4.91 -16.32
N GLU A 35 12.17 4.82 -17.61
CA GLU A 35 10.89 4.38 -18.16
C GLU A 35 10.40 2.97 -17.77
N ASP A 36 11.19 2.19 -17.03
CA ASP A 36 11.00 0.74 -16.92
C ASP A 36 10.57 0.25 -15.53
N LEU A 37 9.36 0.62 -15.10
CA LEU A 37 8.67 -0.05 -13.98
C LEU A 37 8.34 -1.53 -14.28
N SER A 38 8.53 -2.01 -15.53
CA SER A 38 8.25 -3.41 -15.87
C SER A 38 9.14 -4.40 -15.12
N LEU A 39 10.26 -3.92 -14.56
CA LEU A 39 11.15 -4.69 -13.71
C LEU A 39 10.59 -5.02 -12.33
N VAL A 40 9.82 -4.10 -11.75
CA VAL A 40 9.34 -4.23 -10.36
C VAL A 40 7.95 -4.85 -10.32
N ILE A 41 7.12 -4.52 -11.32
CA ILE A 41 5.79 -5.08 -11.49
C ILE A 41 5.72 -5.57 -12.95
N PRO A 42 6.07 -6.85 -13.21
CA PRO A 42 5.90 -7.40 -14.53
C PRO A 42 4.42 -7.32 -14.92
N PRO A 43 4.09 -7.00 -16.19
CA PRO A 43 2.71 -7.01 -16.63
C PRO A 43 2.12 -8.40 -16.37
N ARG A 44 0.95 -8.46 -15.71
CA ARG A 44 0.24 -9.73 -15.49
C ARG A 44 0.08 -10.42 -16.85
N LYS A 45 0.79 -11.54 -17.06
CA LYS A 45 0.60 -12.37 -18.25
C LYS A 45 -0.80 -12.97 -18.18
N ALA A 46 -1.67 -12.63 -19.14
CA ALA A 46 -2.91 -13.36 -19.35
C ALA A 46 -2.57 -14.85 -19.56
N LYS A 47 -3.28 -15.76 -18.87
CA LYS A 47 -3.14 -17.21 -19.05
C LYS A 47 -3.18 -17.55 -20.55
N LYS A 48 -2.16 -18.25 -21.04
CA LYS A 48 -2.05 -18.69 -22.43
C LYS A 48 -3.01 -19.85 -22.67
N ASN A 49 -4.21 -19.58 -23.15
CA ASN A 49 -4.97 -20.57 -23.93
C ASN A 49 -4.50 -20.48 -25.39
N GLY A 50 -4.17 -21.62 -25.99
CA GLY A 50 -3.30 -21.80 -27.16
C GLY A 50 -3.72 -21.24 -28.53
N HIS A 51 -4.65 -20.29 -28.62
CA HIS A 51 -5.11 -19.74 -29.91
C HIS A 51 -5.19 -18.21 -29.92
N SER A 52 -4.07 -17.48 -29.93
CA SER A 52 -4.12 -16.02 -30.14
C SER A 52 -2.83 -15.33 -30.60
N LYS A 53 -1.75 -16.05 -30.91
CA LYS A 53 -0.47 -15.41 -31.24
C LYS A 53 -0.38 -14.74 -32.62
N LYS A 54 -1.35 -14.94 -33.52
CA LYS A 54 -1.35 -14.31 -34.85
C LYS A 54 -2.18 -13.02 -34.98
N HIS A 55 -2.91 -12.61 -33.94
CA HIS A 55 -3.81 -11.44 -34.01
C HIS A 55 -3.26 -10.15 -33.39
N LEU A 56 -2.16 -10.19 -32.63
CA LEU A 56 -1.73 -9.03 -31.83
C LEU A 56 -1.06 -7.89 -32.62
N SER A 57 -0.57 -8.15 -33.85
CA SER A 57 0.15 -7.13 -34.63
C SER A 57 -0.74 -6.32 -35.59
N LYS A 58 -2.06 -6.55 -35.58
CA LYS A 58 -3.02 -5.90 -36.52
C LYS A 58 -4.33 -5.45 -35.85
N LEU A 59 -4.31 -5.08 -34.58
CA LEU A 59 -5.52 -4.57 -33.92
C LEU A 59 -5.64 -3.07 -34.17
N THR A 60 -6.51 -2.70 -35.12
CA THR A 60 -6.97 -1.33 -35.31
C THR A 60 -7.86 -0.91 -34.13
N ASN A 61 -8.04 0.41 -33.94
CA ASN A 61 -8.78 1.03 -32.83
C ASN A 61 -10.23 0.52 -32.61
N ALA A 62 -10.79 -0.29 -33.52
CA ALA A 62 -12.19 -0.72 -33.49
C ALA A 62 -12.43 -2.10 -32.86
N GLU A 63 -11.42 -2.97 -32.72
CA GLU A 63 -11.64 -4.38 -32.33
C GLU A 63 -11.40 -4.70 -30.84
N MET A 64 -10.95 -3.73 -30.04
CA MET A 64 -10.82 -3.85 -28.58
C MET A 64 -12.16 -3.73 -27.81
N ILE A 65 -13.30 -3.87 -28.50
CA ILE A 65 -14.64 -3.55 -27.99
C ILE A 65 -15.50 -4.82 -27.92
N ARG A 66 -15.33 -5.66 -26.89
CA ARG A 66 -16.39 -6.59 -26.42
C ARG A 66 -16.40 -6.72 -24.90
N GLY A 67 -17.51 -6.30 -24.28
CA GLY A 67 -17.89 -6.57 -22.88
C GLY A 67 -17.93 -5.34 -21.97
N ASP A 68 -19.13 -4.96 -21.51
CA ASP A 68 -19.64 -3.94 -20.57
C ASP A 68 -18.69 -2.97 -19.82
N ILE A 69 -17.43 -3.31 -19.54
CA ILE A 69 -16.39 -2.41 -19.01
C ILE A 69 -15.97 -1.37 -20.07
N ILE A 70 -16.16 -1.70 -21.36
CA ILE A 70 -15.77 -0.86 -22.50
C ILE A 70 -16.66 0.37 -22.69
N ASP A 71 -17.89 0.38 -22.17
CA ASP A 71 -18.77 1.55 -22.32
C ASP A 71 -18.29 2.73 -21.48
N THR A 72 -17.68 2.47 -20.31
CA THR A 72 -17.15 3.57 -19.45
C THR A 72 -15.91 4.21 -20.05
N VAL A 73 -14.93 3.40 -20.49
CA VAL A 73 -13.72 3.90 -21.16
C VAL A 73 -14.08 4.53 -22.51
N GLY A 74 -15.00 3.92 -23.27
CA GLY A 74 -15.47 4.43 -24.54
C GLY A 74 -16.19 5.77 -24.42
N LEU A 75 -17.13 5.90 -23.46
CA LEU A 75 -17.83 7.14 -23.15
C LEU A 75 -16.85 8.25 -22.78
N TYR A 76 -15.88 7.92 -21.93
CA TYR A 76 -14.84 8.84 -21.52
C TYR A 76 -13.97 9.33 -22.69
N LEU A 77 -13.49 8.42 -23.53
CA LEU A 77 -12.71 8.78 -24.72
C LEU A 77 -13.53 9.61 -25.72
N LYS A 78 -14.83 9.34 -25.84
CA LYS A 78 -15.75 10.11 -26.67
C LYS A 78 -15.89 11.54 -26.16
N GLU A 79 -16.09 11.72 -24.85
CA GLU A 79 -16.16 13.05 -24.23
C GLU A 79 -14.86 13.83 -24.44
N MET A 80 -13.70 13.20 -24.26
CA MET A 80 -12.40 13.82 -24.50
C MET A 80 -12.14 14.22 -25.94
N SER A 81 -12.69 13.46 -26.88
CA SER A 81 -12.53 13.75 -28.31
C SER A 81 -13.30 14.97 -28.79
N SER A 82 -14.28 15.44 -28.00
CA SER A 82 -15.16 16.56 -28.35
C SER A 82 -14.44 17.91 -28.40
N VAL A 83 -13.37 18.08 -27.63
CA VAL A 83 -12.59 19.33 -27.59
C VAL A 83 -11.45 19.26 -28.61
N PRO A 84 -11.33 20.26 -29.52
CA PRO A 84 -10.28 20.29 -30.52
C PRO A 84 -8.89 20.47 -29.89
N LEU A 85 -7.87 20.00 -30.60
CA LEU A 85 -6.47 20.24 -30.23
C LEU A 85 -6.13 21.72 -30.41
N LEU A 86 -5.26 22.23 -29.53
CA LEU A 86 -4.81 23.61 -29.57
C LEU A 86 -3.54 23.75 -30.39
N ASP A 87 -3.42 24.87 -31.09
CA ASP A 87 -2.15 25.32 -31.66
C ASP A 87 -1.34 26.14 -30.64
N THR A 88 -0.06 26.35 -30.91
CA THR A 88 0.90 27.07 -30.07
C THR A 88 0.42 28.48 -29.70
N GLU A 89 -0.15 29.23 -30.65
CA GLU A 89 -0.69 30.56 -30.36
C GLU A 89 -1.88 30.51 -29.39
N GLN A 90 -2.72 29.48 -29.53
CA GLN A 90 -3.88 29.28 -28.65
C GLN A 90 -3.44 28.86 -27.24
N GLU A 91 -2.42 28.00 -27.13
CA GLU A 91 -1.78 27.63 -25.85
C GLU A 91 -1.29 28.88 -25.11
N VAL A 92 -0.58 29.77 -25.82
CA VAL A 92 -0.07 31.04 -25.25
C VAL A 92 -1.21 31.98 -24.85
N SER A 93 -2.25 32.10 -25.67
CA SER A 93 -3.43 32.94 -25.38
C SER A 93 -4.15 32.48 -24.12
N LEU A 94 -4.37 31.17 -23.97
CA LEU A 94 -4.98 30.59 -22.77
C LEU A 94 -4.08 30.77 -21.54
N ALA A 95 -2.77 30.55 -21.67
CA ALA A 95 -1.83 30.75 -20.58
C ALA A 95 -1.82 32.20 -20.05
N LYS A 96 -1.90 33.20 -20.94
CA LYS A 96 -2.02 34.62 -20.56
C LYS A 96 -3.33 34.91 -19.80
N ARG A 97 -4.45 34.32 -20.24
CA ARG A 97 -5.76 34.46 -19.55
C ARG A 97 -5.73 33.84 -18.16
N ILE A 98 -5.10 32.67 -18.01
CA ILE A 98 -4.91 32.00 -16.73
C ILE A 98 -4.06 32.87 -15.79
N GLU A 99 -2.92 33.40 -16.28
CA GLU A 99 -2.04 34.29 -15.50
C GLU A 99 -2.80 35.56 -15.03
N ARG A 100 -3.63 36.15 -15.91
CA ARG A 100 -4.49 37.29 -15.57
C ARG A 100 -5.48 36.95 -14.47
N GLY A 101 -6.14 35.80 -14.55
CA GLY A 101 -7.08 35.33 -13.52
C GLY A 101 -6.41 35.13 -12.16
N ILE A 102 -5.22 34.51 -12.12
CA ILE A 102 -4.46 34.30 -10.89
C ILE A 102 -4.01 35.63 -10.27
N LYS A 103 -3.56 36.59 -11.10
CA LYS A 103 -3.21 37.94 -10.62
C LYS A 103 -4.44 38.66 -10.05
N ALA A 104 -5.59 38.54 -10.69
CA ALA A 104 -6.84 39.12 -10.21
C ALA A 104 -7.28 38.51 -8.87
N GLU A 105 -7.17 37.19 -8.72
CA GLU A 105 -7.45 36.48 -7.46
C GLU A 105 -6.53 36.94 -6.32
N ARG A 106 -5.21 37.01 -6.57
CA ARG A 106 -4.23 37.53 -5.60
C ARG A 106 -4.49 38.98 -5.23
N ARG A 107 -4.89 39.82 -6.19
CA ARG A 107 -5.21 41.23 -5.94
C ARG A 107 -6.46 41.36 -5.08
N LEU A 108 -7.50 40.58 -5.37
CA LEU A 108 -8.72 40.56 -4.60
C LEU A 108 -8.49 40.10 -3.15
N ALA A 109 -7.64 39.07 -2.96
CA ALA A 109 -7.25 38.59 -1.64
C ALA A 109 -6.50 39.66 -0.83
N LYS A 110 -5.54 40.38 -1.44
CA LYS A 110 -4.78 41.45 -0.75
C LYS A 110 -5.64 42.62 -0.29
N LEU A 111 -6.76 42.88 -0.97
CA LEU A 111 -7.61 44.03 -0.68
C LEU A 111 -8.57 43.81 0.50
N ASN A 112 -8.68 42.60 1.07
CA ASN A 112 -9.40 42.30 2.32
C ASN A 112 -10.73 43.08 2.50
N GLY A 113 -11.58 43.09 1.47
CA GLY A 113 -12.90 43.73 1.51
C GLY A 113 -12.95 45.24 1.22
N HIS A 114 -11.82 45.93 1.13
CA HIS A 114 -11.74 47.38 0.86
C HIS A 114 -11.73 47.73 -0.64
N THR A 115 -12.30 46.87 -1.48
CA THR A 115 -12.29 47.03 -2.93
C THR A 115 -13.51 47.83 -3.42
N PRO A 116 -13.34 48.87 -4.26
CA PRO A 116 -14.45 49.53 -4.94
C PRO A 116 -15.35 48.51 -5.66
N LYS A 117 -16.66 48.75 -5.64
CA LYS A 117 -17.66 47.81 -6.20
C LYS A 117 -17.38 47.48 -7.67
N GLU A 118 -16.96 48.47 -8.46
CA GLU A 118 -16.60 48.32 -9.87
C GLU A 118 -15.33 47.48 -10.09
N GLU A 119 -14.27 47.75 -9.31
CA GLU A 119 -13.01 46.98 -9.39
C GLU A 119 -13.24 45.52 -8.97
N LYS A 120 -14.09 45.29 -7.96
CA LYS A 120 -14.48 43.95 -7.53
C LYS A 120 -15.19 43.18 -8.64
N ILE A 121 -16.06 43.82 -9.41
CA ILE A 121 -16.75 43.19 -10.56
C ILE A 121 -15.74 42.82 -11.65
N ARG A 122 -14.82 43.75 -12.00
CA ARG A 122 -13.77 43.48 -13.00
C ARG A 122 -12.84 42.34 -12.60
N LEU A 123 -12.39 42.30 -11.34
CA LEU A 123 -11.53 41.24 -10.84
C LEU A 123 -12.23 39.88 -10.86
N LYS A 124 -13.52 39.82 -10.49
CA LYS A 124 -14.33 38.60 -10.59
C LYS A 124 -14.45 38.10 -12.03
N GLU A 125 -14.60 39.01 -12.98
CA GLU A 125 -14.65 38.66 -14.40
C GLU A 125 -13.35 38.02 -14.86
N TYR A 126 -12.20 38.62 -14.54
CA TYR A 126 -10.89 38.03 -14.87
C TYR A 126 -10.64 36.68 -14.21
N ILE A 127 -11.15 36.47 -12.99
CA ILE A 127 -11.09 35.17 -12.32
C ILE A 127 -11.93 34.13 -13.08
N ARG A 128 -13.15 34.50 -13.51
CA ARG A 128 -14.02 33.61 -14.30
C ARG A 128 -13.37 33.23 -15.62
N GLU A 129 -12.91 34.22 -16.40
CA GLU A 129 -12.24 33.99 -17.68
C GLU A 129 -10.96 33.16 -17.53
N GLY A 130 -10.22 33.34 -16.44
CA GLY A 130 -9.02 32.56 -16.12
C GLY A 130 -9.34 31.11 -15.76
N ARG A 131 -10.45 30.86 -15.05
CA ARG A 131 -10.92 29.50 -14.76
C ARG A 131 -11.37 28.78 -16.03
N GLU A 132 -12.16 29.45 -16.88
CA GLU A 132 -12.59 28.89 -18.16
C GLU A 132 -11.39 28.60 -19.07
N ALA A 133 -10.39 29.49 -19.12
CA ALA A 133 -9.18 29.25 -19.88
C ALA A 133 -8.37 28.05 -19.35
N ARG A 134 -8.32 27.89 -18.02
CA ARG A 134 -7.68 26.73 -17.38
C ARG A 134 -8.38 25.43 -17.76
N ASP A 135 -9.70 25.40 -17.65
CA ASP A 135 -10.50 24.21 -17.93
C ASP A 135 -10.44 23.85 -19.41
N HIS A 136 -10.42 24.85 -20.31
CA HIS A 136 -10.23 24.63 -21.73
C HIS A 136 -8.84 24.04 -22.05
N LEU A 137 -7.77 24.59 -21.46
CA LEU A 137 -6.41 24.09 -21.65
C LEU A 137 -6.25 22.65 -21.14
N ILE A 138 -6.88 22.31 -20.01
CA ILE A 138 -6.92 20.94 -19.47
C ILE A 138 -7.67 20.02 -20.45
N LYS A 139 -8.92 20.36 -20.81
CA LYS A 139 -9.77 19.51 -21.65
C LYS A 139 -9.13 19.21 -23.01
N ALA A 140 -8.52 20.20 -23.66
CA ALA A 140 -7.85 20.02 -24.94
C ALA A 140 -6.64 19.07 -24.88
N ASN A 141 -5.99 18.95 -23.72
CA ASN A 141 -4.79 18.13 -23.53
C ASN A 141 -5.05 16.78 -22.85
N THR A 142 -6.30 16.44 -22.54
CA THR A 142 -6.65 15.15 -21.94
C THR A 142 -6.23 13.94 -22.79
N ARG A 143 -6.24 14.08 -24.12
CA ARG A 143 -5.80 13.03 -25.07
C ARG A 143 -4.32 12.68 -24.89
N LEU A 144 -3.49 13.64 -24.49
CA LEU A 144 -2.08 13.41 -24.17
C LEU A 144 -1.92 12.50 -22.94
N VAL A 145 -2.79 12.67 -21.93
CA VAL A 145 -2.77 11.83 -20.73
C VAL A 145 -3.04 10.37 -21.10
N VAL A 146 -4.07 10.12 -21.92
CA VAL A 146 -4.42 8.77 -22.38
C VAL A 146 -3.27 8.11 -23.15
N SER A 147 -2.61 8.86 -24.03
CA SER A 147 -1.50 8.31 -24.83
C SER A 147 -0.29 7.94 -23.98
N ILE A 148 -0.01 8.71 -22.92
CA ILE A 148 1.04 8.40 -21.95
C ILE A 148 0.63 7.22 -21.05
N ALA A 149 -0.58 7.25 -20.49
CA ALA A 149 -1.11 6.22 -19.59
C ALA A 149 -1.17 4.83 -20.24
N LYS A 150 -1.40 4.75 -21.56
CA LYS A 150 -1.40 3.49 -22.32
C LYS A 150 -0.09 2.71 -22.17
N LYS A 151 1.04 3.39 -21.98
CA LYS A 151 2.36 2.74 -21.75
C LYS A 151 2.45 2.03 -20.40
N TYR A 152 1.53 2.30 -19.46
CA TYR A 152 1.52 1.80 -18.09
C TYR A 152 0.44 0.76 -17.78
N LEU A 153 -0.23 0.27 -18.82
CA LEU A 153 -1.21 -0.81 -18.71
C LEU A 153 -0.58 -2.10 -18.12
N GLY A 154 -1.35 -2.76 -17.26
CA GLY A 154 -0.98 -4.06 -16.68
C GLY A 154 -0.02 -4.01 -15.50
N ARG A 155 0.32 -2.81 -14.97
CA ARG A 155 1.22 -2.61 -13.82
C ARG A 155 0.49 -2.58 -12.45
N GLY A 156 -0.59 -3.33 -12.32
CA GLY A 156 -1.35 -3.46 -11.07
C GLY A 156 -2.49 -2.44 -10.87
N VAL A 157 -2.36 -1.23 -11.40
CA VAL A 157 -3.41 -0.20 -11.31
C VAL A 157 -4.36 -0.26 -12.53
N PRO A 158 -5.70 -0.13 -12.35
CA PRO A 158 -6.67 -0.05 -13.44
C PRO A 158 -6.40 1.11 -14.41
N PHE A 159 -6.81 0.95 -15.67
CA PHE A 159 -6.52 1.96 -16.70
C PHE A 159 -7.18 3.32 -16.46
N LEU A 160 -8.44 3.32 -15.99
CA LEU A 160 -9.14 4.57 -15.67
C LEU A 160 -8.41 5.31 -14.55
N ASP A 161 -7.97 4.61 -13.52
CA ASP A 161 -7.26 5.21 -12.39
C ASP A 161 -5.91 5.80 -12.85
N LEU A 162 -5.16 5.11 -13.70
CA LEU A 162 -3.94 5.65 -14.33
C LEU A 162 -4.22 6.94 -15.10
N ILE A 163 -5.34 7.01 -15.83
CA ILE A 163 -5.72 8.23 -16.54
C ILE A 163 -6.06 9.35 -15.55
N GLN A 164 -6.81 9.06 -14.48
CA GLN A 164 -7.16 10.09 -13.51
C GLN A 164 -5.94 10.65 -12.77
N GLU A 165 -4.99 9.80 -12.40
CA GLU A 165 -3.72 10.21 -11.80
C GLU A 165 -2.86 11.00 -12.78
N GLY A 166 -2.91 10.65 -14.06
CA GLY A 166 -2.32 11.45 -15.14
C GLY A 166 -3.01 12.80 -15.32
N ASN A 167 -4.33 12.91 -15.17
CA ASN A 167 -5.07 14.17 -15.22
C ASN A 167 -4.70 15.08 -14.05
N LEU A 168 -4.46 14.53 -12.86
CA LEU A 168 -3.91 15.29 -11.72
C LEU A 168 -2.52 15.85 -12.05
N GLY A 169 -1.67 15.08 -12.73
CA GLY A 169 -0.39 15.54 -13.27
C GLY A 169 -0.54 16.66 -14.30
N LEU A 170 -1.46 16.51 -15.25
CA LEU A 170 -1.79 17.53 -16.23
C LEU A 170 -2.26 18.83 -15.57
N MET A 171 -3.11 18.75 -14.55
CA MET A 171 -3.56 19.92 -13.79
C MET A 171 -2.40 20.64 -13.07
N LYS A 172 -1.43 19.88 -12.53
CA LYS A 172 -0.19 20.45 -11.95
C LYS A 172 0.66 21.12 -13.03
N ALA A 173 0.79 20.52 -14.21
CA ALA A 173 1.49 21.11 -15.34
C ALA A 173 0.87 22.44 -15.76
N VAL A 174 -0.46 22.51 -15.91
CA VAL A 174 -1.17 23.75 -16.27
C VAL A 174 -0.92 24.87 -15.24
N LYS A 175 -0.85 24.55 -13.95
CA LYS A 175 -0.57 25.54 -12.90
C LYS A 175 0.85 26.12 -12.97
N LYS A 176 1.84 25.29 -13.33
CA LYS A 176 3.27 25.66 -13.33
C LYS A 176 3.83 26.01 -14.72
N TYR A 177 3.01 25.93 -15.77
CA TYR A 177 3.44 26.19 -17.14
C TYR A 177 3.80 27.66 -17.38
N ASP A 178 4.97 27.90 -17.97
CA ASP A 178 5.43 29.22 -18.37
C ASP A 178 5.55 29.32 -19.91
N TYR A 179 4.65 30.11 -20.51
CA TYR A 179 4.61 30.34 -21.95
C TYR A 179 5.79 31.19 -22.46
N ARG A 180 6.51 31.90 -21.59
CA ARG A 180 7.63 32.78 -22.00
C ARG A 180 8.86 31.98 -22.43
N ARG A 181 8.96 30.71 -22.00
CA ARG A 181 10.04 29.81 -22.36
C ARG A 181 9.98 29.31 -23.82
N GLY A 182 8.86 29.52 -24.52
CA GLY A 182 8.74 29.20 -25.95
C GLY A 182 8.64 27.71 -26.30
N PHE A 183 8.59 26.81 -25.31
CA PHE A 183 8.34 25.39 -25.54
C PHE A 183 6.85 25.07 -25.63
N ARG A 184 6.50 24.02 -26.37
CA ARG A 184 5.13 23.49 -26.44
C ARG A 184 4.66 23.04 -25.07
N PHE A 185 3.38 23.24 -24.78
CA PHE A 185 2.79 22.79 -23.51
C PHE A 185 2.93 21.27 -23.31
N SER A 186 2.79 20.48 -24.39
CA SER A 186 2.90 19.02 -24.35
C SER A 186 4.26 18.53 -23.84
N THR A 187 5.36 19.20 -24.22
CA THR A 187 6.71 18.88 -23.76
C THR A 187 6.82 18.97 -22.24
N TYR A 188 6.32 20.06 -21.66
CA TYR A 188 6.33 20.27 -20.22
C TYR A 188 5.35 19.35 -19.47
N ALA A 189 4.13 19.19 -20.02
CA ALA A 189 3.09 18.38 -19.41
C ALA A 189 3.45 16.89 -19.34
N THR A 190 4.19 16.38 -20.32
CA THR A 190 4.61 14.97 -20.37
C THR A 190 5.36 14.56 -19.11
N TRP A 191 6.25 15.41 -18.59
CA TRP A 191 7.00 15.12 -17.37
C TRP A 191 6.09 14.98 -16.15
N TRP A 192 5.18 15.95 -15.94
CA TRP A 192 4.24 15.92 -14.81
C TRP A 192 3.28 14.75 -14.88
N ILE A 193 2.76 14.43 -16.06
CA ILE A 193 1.85 13.29 -16.28
C ILE A 193 2.59 11.98 -15.98
N ARG A 194 3.83 11.83 -16.50
CA ARG A 194 4.66 10.65 -16.26
C ARG A 194 4.96 10.46 -14.77
N GLN A 195 5.31 11.54 -14.09
CA GLN A 195 5.67 11.53 -12.67
C GLN A 195 4.49 11.12 -11.79
N THR A 196 3.30 11.69 -11.99
CA THR A 196 2.13 11.33 -11.18
C THR A 196 1.66 9.91 -11.44
N ILE A 197 1.66 9.46 -12.71
CA ILE A 197 1.32 8.06 -13.05
C ILE A 197 2.32 7.08 -12.41
N THR A 198 3.62 7.35 -12.52
CA THR A 198 4.67 6.49 -11.95
C THR A 198 4.56 6.43 -10.43
N ARG A 199 4.30 7.56 -9.78
CA ARG A 199 4.07 7.65 -8.34
C ARG A 199 2.83 6.89 -7.90
N SER A 200 1.70 7.05 -8.61
CA SER A 200 0.48 6.28 -8.33
C SER A 200 0.71 4.76 -8.43
N ILE A 201 1.44 4.30 -9.45
CA ILE A 201 1.78 2.88 -9.59
C ILE A 201 2.64 2.41 -8.42
N ALA A 202 3.61 3.21 -7.98
CA ALA A 202 4.42 2.87 -6.81
C ALA A 202 3.56 2.80 -5.54
N ASP A 203 2.61 3.72 -5.39
CA ASP A 203 1.81 3.85 -4.18
C ASP A 203 0.66 2.83 -4.07
N GLN A 204 0.02 2.50 -5.19
CA GLN A 204 -1.24 1.73 -5.28
C GLN A 204 -1.12 0.45 -6.12
N GLY A 205 -0.04 0.26 -6.88
CA GLY A 205 0.09 -0.87 -7.82
C GLY A 205 0.29 -2.23 -7.16
N ARG A 206 0.49 -2.29 -5.85
CA ARG A 206 0.70 -3.53 -5.09
C ARG A 206 -0.39 -3.71 -4.04
N THR A 207 -0.84 -4.95 -3.85
CA THR A 207 -1.80 -5.32 -2.79
C THR A 207 -1.27 -4.99 -1.40
N ILE A 208 0.02 -5.25 -1.17
CA ILE A 208 0.74 -4.83 0.04
C ILE A 208 1.60 -3.64 -0.35
N ARG A 209 1.28 -2.48 0.22
CA ARG A 209 1.97 -1.22 -0.07
C ARG A 209 3.45 -1.31 0.32
N VAL A 210 4.32 -0.83 -0.57
CA VAL A 210 5.75 -0.70 -0.32
C VAL A 210 6.16 0.76 -0.54
N PRO A 211 6.98 1.36 0.35
CA PRO A 211 7.44 2.74 0.19
C PRO A 211 8.17 2.99 -1.15
N VAL A 212 8.06 4.20 -1.68
CA VAL A 212 8.62 4.57 -3.01
C VAL A 212 10.13 4.35 -3.09
N HIS A 213 10.89 4.77 -2.07
CA HIS A 213 12.33 4.59 -2.03
C HIS A 213 12.75 3.10 -2.08
N MET A 214 11.91 2.20 -1.56
CA MET A 214 12.15 0.76 -1.64
C MET A 214 11.86 0.21 -3.04
N ILE A 215 10.82 0.72 -3.71
CA ILE A 215 10.51 0.37 -5.10
C ILE A 215 11.64 0.79 -6.05
N ASP A 216 12.23 1.97 -5.83
CA ASP A 216 13.38 2.43 -6.61
C ASP A 216 14.63 1.58 -6.35
N ARG A 217 14.90 1.19 -5.10
CA ARG A 217 15.98 0.24 -4.77
C ARG A 217 15.76 -1.14 -5.42
N ILE A 218 14.54 -1.67 -5.39
CA ILE A 218 14.19 -2.94 -6.06
C ILE A 218 14.39 -2.81 -7.58
N ARG A 219 14.05 -1.66 -8.18
CA ARG A 219 14.29 -1.39 -9.60
C ARG A 219 15.79 -1.38 -9.93
N GLN A 220 16.59 -0.69 -9.13
CA GLN A 220 18.05 -0.66 -9.28
C GLN A 220 18.65 -2.07 -9.14
N MET A 221 18.14 -2.85 -8.18
CA MET A 221 18.53 -4.24 -8.00
C MET A 221 18.25 -5.08 -9.24
N TYR A 222 17.06 -4.99 -9.84
CA TYR A 222 16.75 -5.70 -11.09
C TYR A 222 17.55 -5.19 -12.30
N LYS A 223 17.88 -3.90 -12.36
CA LYS A 223 18.73 -3.33 -13.41
C LYS A 223 20.16 -3.88 -13.30
N ALA A 224 20.71 -3.91 -12.09
CA ALA A 224 22.01 -4.52 -11.82
C ALA A 224 21.99 -6.01 -12.12
N ALA A 225 20.92 -6.72 -11.73
CA ALA A 225 20.78 -8.15 -12.00
C ALA A 225 20.80 -8.47 -13.50
N ARG A 226 20.06 -7.71 -14.33
CA ARG A 226 20.07 -7.87 -15.79
C ARG A 226 21.44 -7.56 -16.41
N ARG A 227 22.14 -6.54 -15.90
CA ARG A 227 23.50 -6.21 -16.36
C ARG A 227 24.47 -7.36 -16.05
N LEU A 228 24.45 -7.86 -14.81
CA LEU A 228 25.28 -8.99 -14.40
C LEU A 228 24.94 -10.26 -15.17
N GLU A 229 23.67 -10.51 -15.44
CA GLU A 229 23.25 -11.67 -16.24
C GLU A 229 23.79 -11.59 -17.68
N GLN A 230 23.86 -10.38 -18.26
CA GLN A 230 24.46 -10.16 -19.56
C GLN A 230 25.99 -10.36 -19.54
N ASP A 231 26.66 -9.92 -18.48
CA ASP A 231 28.13 -10.02 -18.35
C ASP A 231 28.59 -11.46 -17.99
N LEU A 232 27.84 -12.18 -17.14
CA LEU A 232 28.17 -13.51 -16.63
C LEU A 232 27.56 -14.66 -17.46
N GLY A 233 26.51 -14.39 -18.22
CA GLY A 233 25.77 -15.40 -19.00
C GLY A 233 24.89 -16.34 -18.16
N HIS A 234 24.70 -16.05 -16.87
CA HIS A 234 23.80 -16.76 -15.96
C HIS A 234 23.15 -15.77 -14.97
N PRO A 235 22.00 -16.10 -14.34
CA PRO A 235 21.41 -15.24 -13.33
C PRO A 235 22.39 -15.05 -12.16
N PRO A 236 22.57 -13.82 -11.65
CA PRO A 236 23.56 -13.53 -10.61
C PRO A 236 23.15 -14.14 -9.27
N LYS A 237 24.14 -14.57 -8.49
CA LYS A 237 23.93 -14.98 -7.10
C LYS A 237 23.66 -13.77 -6.21
N VAL A 238 23.04 -13.99 -5.04
CA VAL A 238 22.76 -12.92 -4.07
C VAL A 238 24.04 -12.21 -3.65
N GLU A 239 25.14 -12.94 -3.49
CA GLU A 239 26.47 -12.41 -3.15
C GLU A 239 27.04 -11.49 -4.25
N GLU A 240 26.94 -11.89 -5.51
CA GLU A 240 27.42 -11.11 -6.67
C GLU A 240 26.58 -9.84 -6.84
N LEU A 241 25.27 -9.94 -6.61
CA LEU A 241 24.35 -8.82 -6.66
C LEU A 241 24.60 -7.83 -5.52
N ALA A 242 24.88 -8.32 -4.32
CA ALA A 242 25.25 -7.52 -3.16
C ALA A 242 26.56 -6.76 -3.39
N ALA A 243 27.58 -7.42 -3.95
CA ALA A 243 28.84 -6.79 -4.32
C ALA A 243 28.65 -5.70 -5.41
N SER A 244 27.81 -5.96 -6.42
CA SER A 244 27.55 -4.98 -7.49
C SER A 244 26.74 -3.76 -7.01
N LEU A 245 25.91 -3.91 -5.99
CA LEU A 245 25.07 -2.85 -5.45
C LEU A 245 25.70 -2.12 -4.25
N ASP A 246 26.85 -2.59 -3.77
CA ASP A 246 27.50 -2.13 -2.53
C ASP A 246 26.52 -2.13 -1.35
N GLN A 247 25.83 -3.26 -1.14
CA GLN A 247 24.88 -3.46 -0.04
C GLN A 247 25.16 -4.78 0.67
N PRO A 248 24.82 -4.90 1.97
CA PRO A 248 24.98 -6.17 2.69
C PRO A 248 24.03 -7.25 2.13
N ILE A 249 24.49 -8.50 2.16
CA ILE A 249 23.77 -9.68 1.62
C ILE A 249 22.36 -9.78 2.22
N ASP A 250 22.23 -9.60 3.54
CA ASP A 250 20.95 -9.67 4.26
C ASP A 250 19.92 -8.68 3.70
N LYS A 251 20.36 -7.49 3.33
CA LYS A 251 19.50 -6.44 2.79
C LYS A 251 19.07 -6.76 1.36
N VAL A 252 19.95 -7.33 0.54
CA VAL A 252 19.59 -7.80 -0.81
C VAL A 252 18.61 -8.98 -0.73
N GLN A 253 18.83 -9.90 0.19
CA GLN A 253 17.91 -11.01 0.42
C GLN A 253 16.53 -10.52 0.87
N TRP A 254 16.48 -9.55 1.78
CA TRP A 254 15.23 -8.92 2.18
C TRP A 254 14.55 -8.18 1.01
N MET A 255 15.30 -7.44 0.18
CA MET A 255 14.75 -6.81 -1.03
C MET A 255 14.17 -7.82 -2.01
N LEU A 256 14.79 -9.00 -2.18
CA LEU A 256 14.26 -10.10 -2.99
C LEU A 256 12.96 -10.68 -2.40
N GLN A 257 12.85 -10.78 -1.08
CA GLN A 257 11.60 -11.21 -0.44
C GLN A 257 10.49 -10.18 -0.63
N VAL A 258 10.80 -8.89 -0.44
CA VAL A 258 9.84 -7.79 -0.62
C VAL A 258 9.42 -7.63 -2.07
N SER A 259 10.22 -8.08 -3.05
CA SER A 259 9.85 -7.99 -4.47
C SER A 259 8.78 -9.01 -4.87
N TRP A 260 8.50 -10.03 -4.05
CA TRP A 260 7.47 -11.04 -4.36
C TRP A 260 6.06 -10.45 -4.37
N LEU A 261 5.27 -10.88 -5.35
CA LEU A 261 3.85 -10.53 -5.46
C LEU A 261 3.02 -11.62 -4.77
N PRO A 262 1.97 -11.25 -4.01
CA PRO A 262 1.09 -12.23 -3.40
C PRO A 262 0.37 -13.04 -4.47
N LEU A 263 0.18 -14.33 -4.19
CA LEU A 263 -0.60 -15.26 -5.00
C LEU A 263 -2.04 -15.29 -4.53
N SER A 264 -2.98 -15.55 -5.44
CA SER A 264 -4.38 -15.72 -5.06
C SER A 264 -4.59 -17.13 -4.47
N LEU A 265 -5.30 -17.21 -3.35
CA LEU A 265 -5.73 -18.49 -2.76
C LEU A 265 -6.77 -19.20 -3.64
N GLU A 266 -7.53 -18.45 -4.44
CA GLU A 266 -8.48 -18.98 -5.42
C GLU A 266 -7.79 -19.46 -6.71
N SER A 267 -6.44 -19.47 -6.75
CA SER A 267 -5.73 -19.99 -7.92
C SER A 267 -5.94 -21.52 -7.96
N PRO A 268 -6.44 -22.09 -9.07
CA PRO A 268 -6.56 -23.53 -9.18
C PRO A 268 -5.18 -24.18 -9.15
N VAL A 269 -5.09 -25.34 -8.51
CA VAL A 269 -3.88 -26.12 -8.30
C VAL A 269 -4.05 -27.48 -8.96
N GLY A 270 -3.16 -27.81 -9.90
CA GLY A 270 -3.22 -29.06 -10.68
C GLY A 270 -4.10 -28.95 -11.92
N ASP A 271 -4.49 -30.11 -12.45
CA ASP A 271 -5.34 -30.24 -13.65
C ASP A 271 -6.85 -30.27 -13.30
N ASP A 272 -7.18 -30.48 -12.03
CA ASP A 272 -8.57 -30.49 -11.54
C ASP A 272 -9.04 -29.05 -11.28
N GLU A 273 -10.12 -28.64 -11.93
CA GLU A 273 -10.65 -27.26 -11.84
C GLU A 273 -11.24 -26.95 -10.44
N ASP A 274 -11.55 -27.97 -9.63
CA ASP A 274 -12.17 -27.83 -8.31
C ASP A 274 -11.14 -27.62 -7.17
N ALA A 275 -9.85 -27.85 -7.43
CA ALA A 275 -8.82 -27.75 -6.38
C ALA A 275 -8.22 -26.35 -6.34
N GLU A 276 -8.54 -25.57 -5.32
CA GLU A 276 -7.96 -24.23 -5.11
C GLU A 276 -6.77 -24.25 -4.13
N LEU A 277 -5.83 -23.32 -4.28
CA LEU A 277 -4.65 -23.21 -3.40
C LEU A 277 -5.05 -23.02 -1.93
N GLY A 278 -6.13 -22.30 -1.66
CA GLY A 278 -6.64 -22.05 -0.31
C GLY A 278 -7.02 -23.32 0.45
N MET A 279 -7.39 -24.40 -0.25
CA MET A 279 -7.77 -25.67 0.39
C MET A 279 -6.59 -26.41 1.03
N PHE A 280 -5.35 -26.06 0.65
CA PHE A 280 -4.13 -26.68 1.16
C PHE A 280 -3.50 -25.91 2.33
N VAL A 281 -4.08 -24.77 2.72
CA VAL A 281 -3.58 -23.98 3.85
C VAL A 281 -4.09 -24.60 5.15
N GLU A 282 -3.17 -25.12 5.96
CA GLU A 282 -3.50 -25.68 7.27
C GLU A 282 -3.92 -24.57 8.25
N ASP A 283 -4.97 -24.83 9.04
CA ASP A 283 -5.36 -23.96 10.15
C ASP A 283 -4.69 -24.41 11.45
N GLU A 284 -3.65 -23.69 11.86
CA GLU A 284 -2.91 -23.95 13.10
C GLU A 284 -3.61 -23.43 14.36
N ASN A 285 -4.63 -22.56 14.22
CA ASN A 285 -5.27 -21.90 15.36
C ASN A 285 -6.43 -22.70 15.94
N THR A 286 -7.14 -23.44 15.09
CA THR A 286 -8.27 -24.24 15.54
C THR A 286 -7.77 -25.51 16.25
N PRO A 287 -8.06 -25.69 17.54
CA PRO A 287 -7.64 -26.90 18.23
C PRO A 287 -8.32 -28.11 17.61
N THR A 288 -7.55 -29.18 17.44
CA THR A 288 -8.11 -30.46 17.00
C THR A 288 -9.17 -30.96 17.99
N PRO A 289 -10.15 -31.78 17.56
CA PRO A 289 -11.16 -32.35 18.47
C PRO A 289 -10.55 -33.09 19.66
N SER A 290 -9.39 -33.73 19.47
CA SER A 290 -8.62 -34.33 20.55
C SER A 290 -8.09 -33.29 21.53
N GLN A 291 -7.44 -32.21 21.06
CA GLN A 291 -6.94 -31.13 21.93
C GLN A 291 -8.08 -30.45 22.70
N ALA A 292 -9.19 -30.13 22.03
CA ALA A 292 -10.37 -29.52 22.67
C ALA A 292 -10.97 -30.44 23.75
N THR A 293 -11.05 -31.75 23.47
CA THR A 293 -11.54 -32.74 24.44
C THR A 293 -10.58 -32.88 25.61
N SER A 294 -9.27 -32.95 25.37
CA SER A 294 -8.24 -32.99 26.41
C SER A 294 -8.27 -31.76 27.31
N GLN A 295 -8.44 -30.55 26.75
CA GLN A 295 -8.58 -29.31 27.52
C GLN A 295 -9.86 -29.30 28.37
N LYS A 296 -10.98 -29.78 27.83
CA LYS A 296 -12.24 -29.88 28.57
C LYS A 296 -12.14 -30.89 29.71
N LEU A 297 -11.61 -32.09 29.43
CA LEU A 297 -11.39 -33.13 30.43
C LEU A 297 -10.41 -32.67 31.52
N LEU A 298 -9.35 -31.96 31.15
CA LEU A 298 -8.43 -31.33 32.11
C LEU A 298 -9.17 -30.33 33.01
N SER A 299 -10.02 -29.48 32.44
CA SER A 299 -10.80 -28.49 33.20
C SER A 299 -11.76 -29.16 34.18
N GLU A 300 -12.53 -30.17 33.74
CA GLU A 300 -13.41 -30.95 34.61
C GLU A 300 -12.63 -31.67 35.72
N LYS A 301 -11.46 -32.22 35.40
CA LYS A 301 -10.61 -32.89 36.39
C LYS A 301 -10.00 -31.93 37.40
N LEU A 302 -9.58 -30.76 36.95
CA LEU A 302 -9.12 -29.67 37.83
C LEU A 302 -10.23 -29.25 38.79
N GLU A 303 -11.47 -29.12 38.30
CA GLU A 303 -12.62 -28.78 39.14
C GLU A 303 -12.88 -29.85 40.21
N GLN A 304 -12.93 -31.14 39.84
CA GLN A 304 -13.06 -32.25 40.80
C GLN A 304 -11.97 -32.21 41.89
N ILE A 305 -10.72 -31.91 41.51
CA ILE A 305 -9.61 -31.85 42.47
C ILE A 305 -9.74 -30.63 43.38
N LEU A 306 -10.18 -29.49 42.85
CA LEU A 306 -10.42 -28.28 43.64
C LEU A 306 -11.56 -28.46 44.65
N GLU A 307 -12.59 -29.25 44.34
CA GLU A 307 -13.67 -29.58 45.27
C GLU A 307 -13.20 -30.40 46.49
N THR A 308 -12.09 -31.16 46.36
CA THR A 308 -11.50 -31.89 47.51
C THR A 308 -10.71 -30.99 48.48
N LEU A 309 -10.53 -29.71 48.16
CA LEU A 309 -9.94 -28.72 49.05
C LEU A 309 -11.01 -28.04 49.90
N SER A 310 -10.59 -27.27 50.90
CA SER A 310 -11.54 -26.40 51.60
C SER A 310 -12.19 -25.41 50.62
N PRO A 311 -13.49 -25.10 50.73
CA PRO A 311 -14.15 -24.12 49.88
C PRO A 311 -13.43 -22.77 49.82
N ARG A 312 -12.76 -22.38 50.91
CA ARG A 312 -11.95 -21.15 50.99
C ARG A 312 -10.64 -21.28 50.21
N GLU A 313 -9.96 -22.42 50.30
CA GLU A 313 -8.73 -22.71 49.55
C GLU A 313 -9.00 -22.77 48.05
N ALA A 314 -10.06 -23.47 47.63
CA ALA A 314 -10.46 -23.61 46.23
C ALA A 314 -10.80 -22.25 45.60
N ARG A 315 -11.55 -21.40 46.30
CA ARG A 315 -11.96 -20.08 45.79
C ARG A 315 -10.79 -19.09 45.70
N ILE A 316 -9.83 -19.16 46.62
CA ILE A 316 -8.56 -18.40 46.52
C ILE A 316 -7.79 -18.82 45.27
N LEU A 317 -7.67 -20.13 45.00
CA LEU A 317 -6.98 -20.63 43.80
C LEU A 317 -7.71 -20.26 42.49
N ARG A 318 -9.05 -20.37 42.45
CA ARG A 318 -9.86 -19.96 41.29
C ARG A 318 -9.63 -18.50 40.92
N LEU A 319 -9.63 -17.60 41.90
CA LEU A 319 -9.36 -16.18 41.69
C LEU A 319 -7.89 -15.92 41.35
N ARG A 320 -6.94 -16.58 42.03
CA ARG A 320 -5.52 -16.34 41.80
C ARG A 320 -5.08 -16.72 40.39
N PHE A 321 -5.52 -17.89 39.91
CA PHE A 321 -5.16 -18.42 38.60
C PHE A 321 -6.19 -18.12 37.51
N GLY A 322 -7.29 -17.42 37.84
CA GLY A 322 -8.31 -17.03 36.88
C GLY A 322 -9.08 -18.20 36.26
N LEU A 323 -9.25 -19.31 37.00
CA LEU A 323 -9.85 -20.54 36.48
C LEU A 323 -11.36 -20.42 36.16
N GLU A 324 -12.04 -19.39 36.69
CA GLU A 324 -13.49 -19.18 36.51
C GLU A 324 -13.77 -18.18 35.37
N ASN A 325 -13.03 -17.07 35.31
CA ASN A 325 -13.31 -15.95 34.42
C ASN A 325 -12.12 -15.58 33.50
N GLY A 326 -11.06 -16.39 33.46
CA GLY A 326 -9.82 -16.11 32.72
C GLY A 326 -8.97 -14.97 33.29
N LYS A 327 -9.43 -14.27 34.34
CA LYS A 327 -8.74 -13.14 34.98
C LYS A 327 -8.01 -13.58 36.24
N SER A 328 -6.68 -13.51 36.24
CA SER A 328 -5.85 -13.73 37.43
C SER A 328 -5.81 -12.49 38.31
N TYR A 329 -6.05 -12.65 39.61
CA TYR A 329 -5.96 -11.56 40.60
C TYR A 329 -4.63 -11.62 41.38
N THR A 330 -4.13 -10.46 41.82
CA THR A 330 -2.93 -10.41 42.69
C THR A 330 -3.25 -10.88 44.11
N LEU A 331 -2.23 -11.27 44.89
CA LEU A 331 -2.43 -11.71 46.29
C LEU A 331 -3.08 -10.63 47.18
N GLU A 332 -2.87 -9.37 46.82
CA GLU A 332 -3.43 -8.21 47.51
C GLU A 332 -4.92 -8.03 47.16
N GLU A 333 -5.27 -8.06 45.88
CA GLU A 333 -6.67 -8.01 45.41
C GLU A 333 -7.51 -9.20 45.91
N VAL A 334 -6.91 -10.40 45.97
CA VAL A 334 -7.56 -11.57 46.58
C VAL A 334 -7.70 -11.34 48.09
N GLY A 335 -6.70 -10.76 48.75
CA GLY A 335 -6.77 -10.42 50.18
C GLY A 335 -7.92 -9.47 50.50
N GLU A 336 -8.08 -8.43 49.71
CA GLU A 336 -9.15 -7.44 49.82
C GLU A 336 -10.54 -8.10 49.73
N LYS A 337 -10.75 -8.98 48.75
CA LYS A 337 -12.02 -9.71 48.56
C LYS A 337 -12.38 -10.67 49.69
N PHE A 338 -11.37 -11.18 50.42
CA PHE A 338 -11.57 -12.12 51.53
C PHE A 338 -11.40 -11.49 52.93
N GLY A 339 -11.17 -10.17 53.01
CA GLY A 339 -10.90 -9.47 54.27
C GLY A 339 -9.64 -9.98 54.98
N LEU A 340 -8.60 -10.34 54.23
CA LEU A 340 -7.35 -10.92 54.72
C LEU A 340 -6.14 -10.12 54.26
N THR A 341 -5.06 -10.19 55.04
CA THR A 341 -3.77 -9.63 54.61
C THR A 341 -3.18 -10.45 53.45
N ARG A 342 -2.40 -9.78 52.58
CA ARG A 342 -1.65 -10.40 51.48
C ARG A 342 -0.85 -11.62 51.94
N GLU A 343 -0.15 -11.51 53.06
CA GLU A 343 0.67 -12.59 53.61
C GLU A 343 -0.18 -13.79 54.05
N ARG A 344 -1.40 -13.54 54.55
CA ARG A 344 -2.32 -14.62 54.91
C ARG A 344 -2.83 -15.37 53.68
N ILE A 345 -3.12 -14.69 52.58
CA ILE A 345 -3.49 -15.35 51.31
C ILE A 345 -2.33 -16.20 50.79
N ARG A 346 -1.09 -15.69 50.82
CA ARG A 346 0.11 -16.43 50.42
C ARG A 346 0.30 -17.73 51.22
N GLN A 347 0.07 -17.67 52.54
CA GLN A 347 0.13 -18.86 53.40
C GLN A 347 -0.94 -19.91 53.03
N ILE A 348 -2.17 -19.46 52.76
CA ILE A 348 -3.28 -20.34 52.38
C ILE A 348 -3.04 -20.96 51.00
N GLU A 349 -2.57 -20.17 50.03
CA GLU A 349 -2.17 -20.63 48.70
C GLU A 349 -1.06 -21.69 48.81
N GLY A 350 0.02 -21.42 49.56
CA GLY A 350 1.10 -22.37 49.75
C GLY A 350 0.64 -23.69 50.39
N LYS A 351 -0.27 -23.62 51.36
CA LYS A 351 -0.88 -24.80 51.99
C LYS A 351 -1.75 -25.58 51.00
N ALA A 352 -2.55 -24.89 50.19
CA ALA A 352 -3.41 -25.50 49.18
C ALA A 352 -2.57 -26.16 48.07
N LEU A 353 -1.54 -25.49 47.56
CA LEU A 353 -0.61 -26.05 46.58
C LEU A 353 0.15 -27.27 47.13
N ARG A 354 0.58 -27.23 48.40
CA ARG A 354 1.21 -28.40 49.05
C ARG A 354 0.26 -29.60 49.13
N ARG A 355 -1.04 -29.37 49.38
CA ARG A 355 -2.07 -30.41 49.35
C ARG A 355 -2.34 -30.93 47.94
N LEU A 356 -2.31 -30.06 46.92
CA LEU A 356 -2.45 -30.46 45.51
C LEU A 356 -1.26 -31.29 45.01
N ARG A 357 -0.04 -31.02 45.53
CA ARG A 357 1.17 -31.80 45.23
C ARG A 357 1.19 -33.21 45.84
N HIS A 358 0.18 -33.59 46.63
CA HIS A 358 0.10 -34.95 47.16
C HIS A 358 0.03 -35.97 46.01
N PRO A 359 0.81 -37.08 46.05
CA PRO A 359 0.97 -37.98 44.91
C PRO A 359 -0.33 -38.56 44.35
N MET A 360 -1.34 -38.79 45.21
CA MET A 360 -2.66 -39.25 44.75
C MET A 360 -3.39 -38.24 43.85
N ARG A 361 -3.25 -36.93 44.11
CA ARG A 361 -3.89 -35.86 43.32
C ARG A 361 -3.03 -35.50 42.11
N ALA A 362 -1.72 -35.40 42.31
CA ALA A 362 -0.77 -35.11 41.24
C ALA A 362 -0.75 -36.21 40.15
N ARG A 363 -0.92 -37.48 40.51
CA ARG A 363 -0.99 -38.59 39.53
C ARG A 363 -2.16 -38.45 38.56
N GLN A 364 -3.30 -37.90 39.00
CA GLN A 364 -4.49 -37.71 38.16
C GLN A 364 -4.31 -36.61 37.11
N LEU A 365 -3.46 -35.62 37.38
CA LEU A 365 -3.17 -34.54 36.44
C LEU A 365 -1.92 -34.81 35.59
N ARG A 366 -1.15 -35.84 35.93
CA ARG A 366 0.09 -36.20 35.22
C ARG A 366 -0.16 -36.72 33.80
N GLU A 367 -1.35 -37.23 33.54
CA GLU A 367 -1.78 -37.71 32.22
C GLU A 367 -2.08 -36.56 31.23
N TYR A 368 -2.12 -35.31 31.70
CA TYR A 368 -2.40 -34.10 30.91
C TYR A 368 -1.17 -33.19 30.72
N LEU A 369 0.01 -33.66 31.13
CA LEU A 369 1.32 -33.05 30.84
C LEU A 369 1.89 -33.67 29.55
#